data_AF-A0A6J1P6W7-F1
#
_entry.id   AF-A0A6J1P6W7-F1
#
_cell.length_a   1.000
_cell.length_b   1.000
_cell.length_c   1.000
_cell.angle_alpha   90.00
_cell.angle_beta   90.00
_cell.angle_gamma   90.00
#
_symmetry.space_group_name_H-M   'P 1'
#
loop_
_entity.id
_entity.type
_entity.pdbx_description
1 polymer ?
#
loop_
_entity_poly.entity_id
_entity_poly.type
_entity_poly.pdbx_seq_one_letter_code
_entity_poly.pdbx_strand_id
1 'polypeptide(L)'
;MFRNKYEWAAGNTSGGDCSIWVRDAEHEYDDGQWQCQVSSSDYDTLDAQTSSPIDLVVRVPPKIPPRLLYNGSLVMPGQNITVPAGGRATIVCEARYSNPPAYIEWFLGKERLTAWSQTNSTETERPRVWAARSVLELGATRPAHGKRLTCRAHHPSLLPPHYRESFTKLDVT
;
A
#
# COMPACT_ATOMS: atom_id res chain seq x y z
N MET A 1 25.97 11.24 11.31
CA MET A 1 25.19 10.00 11.47
C MET A 1 24.40 10.12 12.77
N PHE A 2 23.06 10.01 12.72
CA PHE A 2 22.24 10.12 13.93
C PHE A 2 22.60 8.98 14.89
N ARG A 3 23.08 9.34 16.09
CA ARG A 3 23.53 8.38 17.10
C ARG A 3 22.33 7.50 17.48
N ASN A 4 22.53 6.18 17.53
CA ASN A 4 21.53 5.14 17.80
C ASN A 4 20.49 4.88 16.67
N LYS A 5 20.58 5.56 15.53
CA LYS A 5 19.75 5.29 14.34
C LYS A 5 20.47 4.36 13.36
N TYR A 6 21.69 4.73 12.98
CA TYR A 6 22.52 3.98 12.05
C TYR A 6 23.79 3.52 12.75
N GLU A 7 24.03 2.21 12.77
CA GLU A 7 25.12 1.60 13.53
C GLU A 7 25.83 0.54 12.70
N TRP A 8 27.15 0.39 12.87
CA TRP A 8 27.88 -0.74 12.28
C TRP A 8 27.48 -2.03 12.96
N ALA A 9 27.19 -3.06 12.18
CA ALA A 9 26.73 -4.35 12.69
C ALA A 9 27.76 -5.07 13.55
N ALA A 10 29.03 -5.03 13.15
CA ALA A 10 30.13 -5.63 13.89
C ALA A 10 30.71 -4.72 14.98
N GLY A 11 30.14 -3.52 15.21
CA GLY A 11 30.67 -2.52 16.14
C GLY A 11 31.98 -1.84 15.69
N ASN A 12 32.70 -2.43 14.73
CA ASN A 12 33.80 -1.84 13.97
C ASN A 12 33.76 -2.34 12.52
N THR A 13 34.62 -1.79 11.66
CA THR A 13 34.75 -2.18 10.25
C THR A 13 36.06 -2.92 9.97
N SER A 14 36.84 -3.27 11.00
CA SER A 14 38.21 -3.79 10.85
C SER A 14 38.28 -5.21 10.27
N GLY A 15 37.15 -5.93 10.23
CA GLY A 15 37.05 -7.26 9.61
C GLY A 15 36.66 -7.25 8.13
N GLY A 16 36.50 -6.08 7.51
CA GLY A 16 36.00 -5.95 6.13
C GLY A 16 34.48 -6.09 5.99
N ASP A 17 33.76 -6.36 7.07
CA ASP A 17 32.30 -6.29 7.11
C ASP A 17 31.84 -4.85 7.39
N CYS A 18 31.26 -4.22 6.37
CA CYS A 18 30.70 -2.88 6.42
C CYS A 18 29.15 -2.93 6.48
N SER A 19 28.58 -3.96 7.10
CA SER A 19 27.13 -4.04 7.30
C SER A 19 26.65 -2.98 8.29
N ILE A 20 25.49 -2.37 7.99
CA ILE A 20 24.84 -1.37 8.84
C ILE A 20 23.50 -1.88 9.38
N TRP A 21 23.17 -1.50 10.60
CA TRP A 21 21.82 -1.57 11.15
C TRP A 21 21.12 -0.23 10.98
N VAL A 22 19.87 -0.29 10.51
CA VAL A 22 18.93 0.83 10.53
C VAL A 22 17.92 0.55 11.65
N ARG A 23 18.04 1.25 12.77
CA ARG A 23 17.14 1.12 13.92
C ARG A 23 15.86 1.93 13.69
N ASP A 24 14.72 1.39 14.14
CA ASP A 24 13.41 2.04 14.06
C ASP A 24 13.15 2.67 12.69
N ALA A 25 13.13 1.86 11.63
CA ALA A 25 13.10 2.38 10.26
C ALA A 25 11.88 3.29 10.01
N GLU A 26 12.16 4.49 9.52
CA GLU A 26 11.19 5.55 9.26
C GLU A 26 11.08 5.80 7.76
N HIS A 27 9.86 5.76 7.24
CA HIS A 27 9.63 5.88 5.80
C HIS A 27 10.12 7.22 5.20
N GLU A 28 10.14 8.29 5.99
CA GLU A 28 10.58 9.61 5.52
C GLU A 28 12.10 9.66 5.24
N TYR A 29 12.88 8.92 6.03
CA TYR A 29 14.34 9.03 6.06
C TYR A 29 15.05 7.81 5.47
N ASP A 30 14.52 6.61 5.70
CA ASP A 30 15.22 5.35 5.42
C ASP A 30 14.77 4.70 4.10
N ASP A 31 13.58 5.05 3.60
CA ASP A 31 13.05 4.52 2.34
C ASP A 31 13.78 5.10 1.13
N GLY A 32 14.36 4.23 0.29
CA GLY A 32 15.03 4.63 -0.94
C GLY A 32 16.28 3.81 -1.26
N GLN A 33 17.12 4.35 -2.13
CA GLN A 33 18.34 3.70 -2.60
C GLN A 33 19.51 3.89 -1.62
N TRP A 34 20.13 2.77 -1.26
CA TRP A 34 21.32 2.69 -0.43
C TRP A 34 22.47 2.12 -1.24
N GLN A 35 23.67 2.65 -1.02
CA GLN A 35 24.89 2.15 -1.65
C GLN A 35 26.05 2.18 -0.65
N CYS A 36 26.91 1.17 -0.72
CA CYS A 36 28.15 1.14 0.05
C CYS A 36 29.29 1.68 -0.81
N GLN A 37 30.09 2.58 -0.25
CA GLN A 37 31.26 3.14 -0.92
C GLN A 37 32.45 3.11 0.02
N VAL A 38 33.60 2.69 -0.51
CA VAL A 38 34.89 2.75 0.17
C VAL A 38 35.83 3.63 -0.65
N SER A 39 36.54 4.52 0.04
CA SER A 39 37.57 5.36 -0.57
C SER A 39 38.80 4.54 -0.93
N SER A 40 39.64 5.07 -1.82
CA SER A 40 40.95 4.47 -2.10
C SER A 40 41.78 4.32 -0.82
N SER A 41 42.58 3.26 -0.78
CA SER A 41 43.45 2.93 0.35
C SER A 41 44.59 3.95 0.51
N ASP A 42 45.10 4.47 -0.60
CA ASP A 42 46.05 5.59 -0.67
C ASP A 42 45.82 6.43 -1.95
N TYR A 43 46.50 7.56 -2.06
CA TYR A 43 46.42 8.48 -3.20
C TYR A 43 46.78 7.80 -4.54
N ASP A 44 47.76 6.90 -4.53
CA ASP A 44 48.29 6.27 -5.74
C ASP A 44 47.54 5.00 -6.16
N THR A 45 46.79 4.34 -5.26
CA THR A 45 46.24 2.99 -5.50
C THR A 45 44.91 2.98 -6.24
N LEU A 46 44.19 4.11 -6.31
CA LEU A 46 42.91 4.31 -7.05
C LEU A 46 41.91 3.13 -6.94
N ASP A 47 41.88 2.47 -5.79
CA ASP A 47 41.15 1.22 -5.52
C ASP A 47 39.80 1.46 -4.84
N ALA A 48 39.20 2.62 -5.08
CA ALA A 48 37.87 2.95 -4.56
C ALA A 48 36.82 1.99 -5.14
N GLN A 49 35.89 1.54 -4.31
CA GLN A 49 34.83 0.63 -4.74
C GLN A 49 33.47 1.17 -4.33
N THR A 50 32.49 0.93 -5.20
CA THR A 50 31.08 1.27 -4.98
C THR A 50 30.25 0.02 -5.27
N SER A 51 29.38 -0.36 -4.34
CA SER A 51 28.44 -1.45 -4.57
C SER A 51 27.37 -1.05 -5.58
N SER A 52 26.67 -2.03 -6.14
CA SER A 52 25.37 -1.73 -6.78
C SER A 52 24.40 -1.10 -5.76
N PRO A 53 23.54 -0.16 -6.17
CA PRO A 53 22.48 0.35 -5.31
C PRO A 53 21.50 -0.75 -4.90
N ILE A 54 20.95 -0.65 -3.69
CA ILE A 54 19.86 -1.50 -3.19
C ILE A 54 18.68 -0.63 -2.76
N ASP A 55 17.45 -1.09 -2.99
CA ASP A 55 16.25 -0.38 -2.53
C ASP A 55 15.81 -0.88 -1.15
N LEU A 56 15.89 0.00 -0.14
CA LEU A 56 15.29 -0.24 1.17
C LEU A 56 13.84 0.26 1.14
N VAL A 57 12.88 -0.67 1.20
CA VAL A 57 11.44 -0.35 1.22
C VAL A 57 10.91 -0.40 2.65
N VAL A 58 10.65 0.77 3.22
CA VAL A 58 10.04 0.91 4.54
C VAL A 58 8.53 0.87 4.40
N ARG A 59 7.94 -0.19 4.96
CA ARG A 59 6.53 -0.49 4.73
C ARG A 59 5.61 0.33 5.64
N VAL A 60 4.64 1.03 5.06
CA VAL A 60 3.64 1.83 5.75
C VAL A 60 2.24 1.27 5.44
N PRO A 61 1.52 0.68 6.40
CA PRO A 61 0.17 0.19 6.16
C PRO A 61 -0.84 1.35 6.04
N PRO A 62 -1.94 1.16 5.29
CA PRO A 62 -3.03 2.13 5.27
C PRO A 62 -3.60 2.31 6.70
N LYS A 63 -3.57 3.54 7.20
CA LYS A 63 -4.02 3.85 8.57
C LYS A 63 -5.53 3.89 8.72
N ILE A 64 -6.24 4.21 7.64
CA ILE A 64 -7.70 4.31 7.58
C ILE A 64 -8.28 3.21 6.68
N PRO A 65 -9.54 2.79 6.90
CA PRO A 65 -10.24 1.91 5.96
C PRO A 65 -10.34 2.53 4.56
N PRO A 66 -10.43 1.70 3.51
CA PRO A 66 -10.53 2.20 2.16
C PRO A 66 -11.86 2.92 1.93
N ARG A 67 -11.89 3.90 1.02
CA ARG A 67 -13.09 4.68 0.69
C ARG A 67 -13.85 4.01 -0.44
N LEU A 68 -15.17 3.94 -0.34
CA LEU A 68 -16.05 3.51 -1.43
C LEU A 68 -16.62 4.74 -2.14
N LEU A 69 -16.54 4.78 -3.47
CA LEU A 69 -17.15 5.82 -4.28
C LEU A 69 -18.14 5.19 -5.25
N TYR A 70 -19.30 5.82 -5.40
CA TYR A 70 -20.33 5.45 -6.36
C TYR A 70 -20.82 6.71 -7.08
N ASN A 71 -20.89 6.66 -8.42
CA ASN A 71 -21.21 7.83 -9.26
C ASN A 71 -20.34 9.06 -8.92
N GLY A 72 -19.06 8.84 -8.63
CA GLY A 72 -18.10 9.90 -8.28
C GLY A 72 -18.22 10.46 -6.85
N SER A 73 -19.24 10.05 -6.08
CA SER A 73 -19.47 10.52 -4.71
C SER A 73 -19.00 9.50 -3.68
N LEU A 74 -18.49 9.98 -2.54
CA LEU A 74 -18.12 9.13 -1.41
C LEU A 74 -19.38 8.49 -0.82
N VAL A 75 -19.36 7.16 -0.66
CA VAL A 75 -20.40 6.40 0.04
C VAL A 75 -20.11 6.46 1.52
N MET A 76 -20.98 7.15 2.27
CA MET A 76 -20.82 7.27 3.71
C MET A 76 -21.16 5.96 4.43
N PRO A 77 -20.60 5.70 5.63
CA PRO A 77 -21.00 4.55 6.44
C PRO A 77 -22.52 4.52 6.67
N GLY A 78 -23.16 3.39 6.35
CA GLY A 78 -24.61 3.22 6.47
C GLY A 78 -25.42 3.68 5.25
N GLN A 79 -24.81 4.37 4.29
CA GLN A 79 -25.44 4.68 3.01
C GLN A 79 -25.47 3.45 2.12
N ASN A 80 -26.60 3.22 1.45
CA ASN A 80 -26.76 2.14 0.47
C ASN A 80 -26.41 2.63 -0.94
N ILE A 81 -25.99 1.69 -1.79
CA ILE A 81 -25.87 1.91 -3.23
C ILE A 81 -27.14 1.40 -3.89
N THR A 82 -27.95 2.31 -4.42
CA THR A 82 -29.20 1.97 -5.11
C THR A 82 -28.97 1.81 -6.60
N VAL A 83 -29.40 0.67 -7.17
CA VAL A 83 -29.21 0.34 -8.60
C VAL A 83 -30.47 -0.34 -9.14
N PRO A 84 -31.02 0.08 -10.29
CA PRO A 84 -32.15 -0.62 -10.90
C PRO A 84 -31.85 -2.08 -11.22
N ALA A 85 -32.83 -2.97 -11.08
CA ALA A 85 -32.72 -4.38 -11.46
C ALA A 85 -32.36 -4.51 -12.95
N GLY A 86 -31.30 -5.27 -13.24
CA GLY A 86 -30.74 -5.39 -14.60
C GLY A 86 -29.78 -4.26 -14.98
N GLY A 87 -29.65 -3.22 -14.15
CA GLY A 87 -28.68 -2.15 -14.32
C GLY A 87 -27.25 -2.58 -13.99
N ARG A 88 -26.30 -1.69 -14.28
CA ARG A 88 -24.89 -1.84 -13.89
C ARG A 88 -24.47 -0.70 -12.97
N ALA A 89 -23.66 -1.01 -11.98
CA ALA A 89 -23.04 -0.05 -11.09
C ALA A 89 -21.52 -0.11 -11.24
N THR A 90 -20.90 1.06 -11.33
CA THR A 90 -19.44 1.21 -11.26
C THR A 90 -19.08 1.74 -9.88
N ILE A 91 -18.46 0.90 -9.07
CA ILE A 91 -18.03 1.24 -7.72
C ILE A 91 -16.51 1.32 -7.71
N VAL A 92 -15.97 2.36 -7.07
CA VAL A 92 -14.53 2.51 -6.88
C VAL A 92 -14.21 2.30 -5.40
N CYS A 93 -13.13 1.59 -5.13
CA CYS A 93 -12.54 1.50 -3.81
C CYS A 93 -11.14 2.12 -3.82
N GLU A 94 -10.85 2.96 -2.84
CA GLU A 94 -9.59 3.70 -2.75
C GLU A 94 -8.92 3.51 -1.38
N ALA A 95 -7.75 2.88 -1.36
CA ALA A 95 -6.90 2.73 -0.18
C ALA A 95 -5.71 3.69 -0.30
N ARG A 96 -5.61 4.67 0.60
CA ARG A 96 -4.66 5.77 0.51
C ARG A 96 -3.52 5.65 1.53
N TYR A 97 -2.42 6.34 1.24
CA TYR A 97 -1.27 6.53 2.13
C TYR A 97 -0.59 5.23 2.59
N SER A 98 -0.40 4.26 1.70
CA SER A 98 0.35 3.03 2.00
C SER A 98 1.66 2.93 1.20
N ASN A 99 2.63 2.19 1.73
CA ASN A 99 3.85 1.82 1.01
C ASN A 99 4.19 0.36 1.34
N PRO A 100 4.20 -0.59 0.39
CA PRO A 100 3.75 -0.44 -1.00
C PRO A 100 2.24 -0.12 -1.14
N PRO A 101 1.72 0.13 -2.36
CA PRO A 101 0.28 0.22 -2.58
C PRO A 101 -0.45 -1.03 -2.06
N ALA A 102 -1.62 -0.82 -1.45
CA ALA A 102 -2.45 -1.92 -0.97
C ALA A 102 -3.02 -2.77 -2.12
N TYR A 103 -3.19 -4.06 -1.89
CA TYR A 103 -3.92 -4.95 -2.81
C TYR A 103 -5.41 -4.97 -2.44
N ILE A 104 -6.30 -4.71 -3.40
CA ILE A 104 -7.74 -4.60 -3.13
C ILE A 104 -8.49 -5.85 -3.61
N GLU A 105 -9.29 -6.43 -2.72
CA GLU A 105 -10.22 -7.51 -3.02
C GLU A 105 -11.67 -7.09 -2.79
N TRP A 106 -12.57 -7.57 -3.65
CA TRP A 106 -14.00 -7.29 -3.58
C TRP A 106 -14.78 -8.52 -3.17
N PHE A 107 -15.83 -8.32 -2.37
CA PHE A 107 -16.74 -9.38 -1.95
C PHE A 107 -18.19 -8.91 -1.98
N LEU A 108 -19.11 -9.76 -2.42
CA LEU A 108 -20.55 -9.59 -2.25
C LEU A 108 -21.09 -10.65 -1.29
N GLY A 109 -21.33 -10.26 -0.04
CA GLY A 109 -21.59 -11.19 1.04
C GLY A 109 -20.34 -12.03 1.34
N LYS A 110 -20.34 -13.30 0.91
CA LYS A 110 -19.20 -14.23 1.05
C LYS A 110 -18.51 -14.53 -0.28
N GLU A 111 -19.10 -14.12 -1.39
CA GLU A 111 -18.62 -14.41 -2.72
C GLU A 111 -17.55 -13.39 -3.12
N ARG A 112 -16.40 -13.86 -3.57
CA ARG A 112 -15.33 -13.00 -4.08
C ARG A 112 -15.68 -12.53 -5.49
N LEU A 113 -15.53 -11.24 -5.74
CA LEU A 113 -15.75 -10.63 -7.06
C LEU A 113 -14.41 -10.32 -7.73
N THR A 114 -14.42 -10.32 -9.06
CA THR A 114 -13.30 -9.88 -9.88
C THR A 114 -13.40 -8.39 -10.13
N ALA A 115 -12.37 -7.63 -9.77
CA ALA A 115 -12.28 -6.22 -10.12
C ALA A 115 -12.17 -6.06 -11.64
N TRP A 116 -12.75 -4.99 -12.18
CA TRP A 116 -12.51 -4.59 -13.56
C TRP A 116 -11.05 -4.15 -13.75
N SER A 117 -10.54 -3.35 -12.81
CA SER A 117 -9.15 -2.92 -12.80
C SER A 117 -8.69 -2.53 -11.40
N GLN A 118 -7.37 -2.52 -11.20
CA GLN A 118 -6.72 -1.84 -10.09
C GLN A 118 -5.53 -1.04 -10.62
N THR A 119 -5.44 0.22 -10.23
CA THR A 119 -4.33 1.11 -10.54
C THR A 119 -3.73 1.67 -9.26
N ASN A 120 -2.46 2.05 -9.33
CA ASN A 120 -1.74 2.66 -8.22
C ASN A 120 -1.22 4.02 -8.67
N SER A 121 -1.31 5.03 -7.81
CA SER A 121 -0.76 6.37 -8.06
C SER A 121 -0.06 6.88 -6.81
N THR A 122 0.95 7.72 -6.98
CA THR A 122 1.57 8.43 -5.86
C THR A 122 0.59 9.46 -5.30
N GLU A 123 0.66 9.69 -3.99
CA GLU A 123 -0.14 10.73 -3.33
C GLU A 123 0.45 12.12 -3.57
N THR A 124 -0.38 13.06 -4.03
CA THR A 124 0.06 14.43 -4.30
C THR A 124 0.42 15.19 -3.03
N GLU A 125 -0.32 14.96 -1.94
CA GLU A 125 -0.11 15.62 -0.64
C GLU A 125 1.08 15.06 0.14
N ARG A 126 1.43 13.78 -0.10
CA ARG A 126 2.49 13.06 0.60
C ARG A 126 3.29 12.24 -0.42
N PRO A 127 4.37 12.81 -0.99
CA PRO A 127 5.25 12.08 -1.89
C PRO A 127 5.78 10.82 -1.19
N ARG A 128 6.02 9.75 -1.95
CA ARG A 128 6.54 8.42 -1.52
C ARG A 128 5.55 7.43 -0.90
N VAL A 129 4.34 7.86 -0.56
CA VAL A 129 3.22 6.94 -0.29
C VAL A 129 2.27 6.86 -1.48
N TRP A 130 1.51 5.77 -1.52
CA TRP A 130 0.69 5.38 -2.65
C TRP A 130 -0.79 5.35 -2.29
N ALA A 131 -1.61 5.60 -3.31
CA ALA A 131 -3.02 5.29 -3.36
C ALA A 131 -3.26 4.12 -4.31
N ALA A 132 -3.93 3.08 -3.83
CA ALA A 132 -4.45 1.99 -4.65
C ALA A 132 -5.93 2.24 -4.93
N ARG A 133 -6.31 2.20 -6.21
CA ARG A 133 -7.67 2.45 -6.68
C ARG A 133 -8.16 1.25 -7.47
N SER A 134 -9.19 0.57 -6.98
CA SER A 134 -9.81 -0.56 -7.67
C SER A 134 -11.21 -0.20 -8.15
N VAL A 135 -11.52 -0.56 -9.39
CA VAL A 135 -12.83 -0.35 -10.01
C VAL A 135 -13.54 -1.70 -10.12
N LEU A 136 -14.79 -1.74 -9.67
CA LEU A 136 -15.69 -2.88 -9.81
C LEU A 136 -16.87 -2.49 -10.70
N GLU A 137 -17.11 -3.27 -11.74
CA GLU A 137 -18.36 -3.24 -12.49
C GLU A 137 -19.27 -4.35 -11.99
N LEU A 138 -20.41 -3.98 -11.41
CA LEU A 138 -21.34 -4.91 -10.81
C LEU A 138 -22.69 -4.86 -11.52
N GLY A 139 -23.17 -6.01 -12.00
CA GLY A 139 -24.55 -6.16 -12.45
C GLY A 139 -25.52 -6.26 -11.27
N ALA A 140 -26.53 -5.40 -11.25
CA ALA A 140 -27.54 -5.41 -10.20
C ALA A 140 -28.59 -6.48 -10.48
N THR A 141 -28.47 -7.61 -9.77
CA THR A 141 -29.44 -8.70 -9.83
C THR A 141 -30.35 -8.65 -8.61
N ARG A 142 -31.62 -9.09 -8.73
CA ARG A 142 -32.55 -9.13 -7.59
C ARG A 142 -31.99 -9.86 -6.36
N PRO A 143 -31.27 -11.00 -6.48
CA PRO A 143 -30.64 -11.66 -5.35
C PRO A 143 -29.50 -10.88 -4.68
N ALA A 144 -28.98 -9.83 -5.33
CA ALA A 144 -27.97 -8.95 -4.74
C ALA A 144 -28.57 -7.91 -3.78
N HIS A 145 -29.90 -7.68 -3.83
CA HIS A 145 -30.58 -6.77 -2.92
C HIS A 145 -30.30 -7.15 -1.45
N GLY A 146 -29.94 -6.15 -0.63
CA GLY A 146 -29.61 -6.32 0.78
C GLY A 146 -28.25 -6.98 1.06
N LYS A 147 -27.55 -7.51 0.04
CA LYS A 147 -26.21 -8.07 0.23
C LYS A 147 -25.19 -6.96 0.48
N ARG A 148 -24.17 -7.32 1.27
CA ARG A 148 -23.07 -6.44 1.64
C ARG A 148 -21.97 -6.47 0.60
N LEU A 149 -21.79 -5.38 -0.14
CA LEU A 149 -20.62 -5.17 -0.97
C LEU A 149 -19.46 -4.70 -0.07
N THR A 150 -18.37 -5.45 -0.06
CA THR A 150 -17.20 -5.22 0.80
C THR A 150 -15.98 -5.04 -0.07
N CYS A 151 -15.20 -4.01 0.21
CA CYS A 151 -13.85 -3.82 -0.33
C CYS A 151 -12.84 -4.04 0.79
N ARG A 152 -11.85 -4.91 0.56
CA ARG A 152 -10.76 -5.22 1.48
C ARG A 152 -9.45 -4.73 0.92
N ALA A 153 -8.74 -3.88 1.65
CA ALA A 153 -7.40 -3.42 1.33
C ALA A 153 -6.38 -4.22 2.16
N HIS A 154 -5.63 -5.09 1.48
CA HIS A 154 -4.59 -5.94 2.04
C HIS A 154 -3.24 -5.24 2.00
N HIS A 155 -2.45 -5.41 3.06
CA HIS A 155 -1.10 -4.87 3.13
C HIS A 155 -0.22 -5.72 4.05
N PRO A 156 1.05 -6.01 3.68
CA PRO A 156 1.92 -6.93 4.42
C PRO A 156 2.24 -6.48 5.86
N SER A 157 2.16 -5.19 6.14
CA SER A 157 2.36 -4.64 7.50
C SER A 157 1.09 -4.51 8.33
N LEU A 158 -0.06 -4.98 7.84
CA LEU A 158 -1.27 -5.06 8.66
C LEU A 158 -1.23 -6.34 9.50
N LEU A 159 -1.56 -6.21 10.78
CA LEU A 159 -1.77 -7.35 11.67
C LEU A 159 -3.00 -8.17 11.23
N PRO A 160 -3.13 -9.43 11.67
CA PRO A 160 -4.33 -10.25 11.42
C PRO A 160 -5.62 -9.44 11.66
N PRO A 161 -6.55 -9.40 10.67
CA PRO A 161 -6.67 -10.33 9.55
C PRO A 161 -5.89 -9.94 8.27
N HIS A 162 -4.92 -9.03 8.36
CA HIS A 162 -4.05 -8.54 7.28
C HIS A 162 -4.75 -7.67 6.22
N TYR A 163 -5.92 -7.11 6.57
CA TYR A 163 -6.63 -6.15 5.74
C TYR A 163 -7.41 -5.13 6.58
N ARG A 164 -7.72 -3.99 5.96
CA ARG A 164 -8.78 -3.08 6.39
C ARG A 164 -9.91 -3.13 5.38
N GLU A 165 -11.15 -3.05 5.83
CA GLU A 165 -12.30 -3.15 4.93
C GLU A 165 -13.31 -2.02 5.15
N SER A 166 -14.02 -1.71 4.08
CA SER A 166 -15.21 -0.87 4.08
C SER A 166 -16.33 -1.59 3.34
N PHE A 167 -17.56 -1.30 3.70
CA PHE A 167 -18.71 -1.96 3.11
C PHE A 167 -19.92 -1.05 2.97
N THR A 168 -20.82 -1.44 2.08
CA THR A 168 -22.13 -0.83 1.86
C THR A 168 -23.14 -1.93 1.52
N LYS A 169 -24.43 -1.66 1.70
CA LYS A 169 -25.49 -2.56 1.24
C LYS A 169 -25.96 -2.14 -0.15
N LEU A 170 -26.24 -3.13 -0.98
CA LEU A 170 -26.88 -2.89 -2.28
C LEU A 170 -28.39 -2.83 -2.11
N ASP A 171 -29.00 -1.82 -2.72
CA ASP A 171 -30.44 -1.64 -2.80
C ASP A 171 -30.85 -1.77 -4.27
N VAL A 172 -31.34 -2.94 -4.66
CA VAL A 172 -31.77 -3.20 -6.03
C VAL A 172 -33.27 -2.93 -6.16
N THR A 173 -33.64 -1.96 -7.01
CA THR A 173 -35.03 -1.51 -7.24
C THR A 173 -35.63 -2.13 -8.50
#